data_AF-A0A8E6B8P5-F1
#
_entry.id   AF-A0A8E6B8P5-F1
#
_cell.length_a   1.000
_cell.length_b   1.000
_cell.length_c   1.000
_cell.angle_alpha   90.00
_cell.angle_beta   90.00
_cell.angle_gamma   90.00
#
_symmetry.space_group_name_H-M   'P 1'
#
loop_
_entity.id
_entity.type
_entity.pdbx_description
1 polymer ?
#
loop_
_entity_poly.entity_id
_entity_poly.type
_entity_poly.pdbx_seq_one_letter_code
_entity_poly.pdbx_strand_id
1 'polypeptide(L)'
;MLKRKLRLDLLDKKVFWACYLWNLTKGPISTIDADSVDSLFGCTSDQIEEFYITELTDEQEWPVIRIPLHTGESLEIEYANFPEDYEINYKVLLADGLKYYCRKRRRTLATASIPMD
;
A
#
# COMPACT_ATOMS: atom_id res chain seq x y z
N MET A 1 5.73 2.60 20.65
CA MET A 1 6.30 3.21 19.42
C MET A 1 6.34 2.12 18.37
N LEU A 2 5.59 2.26 17.28
CA LEU A 2 5.56 1.27 16.20
C LEU A 2 6.93 1.20 15.52
N LYS A 3 7.38 -0.01 15.21
CA LYS A 3 8.69 -0.25 14.55
C LYS A 3 8.52 -0.34 13.05
N ARG A 4 9.61 -0.16 12.30
CA ARG A 4 9.66 -0.40 10.85
C ARG A 4 10.41 -1.70 10.59
N LYS A 5 9.90 -2.53 9.70
CA LYS A 5 10.55 -3.78 9.27
C LYS A 5 10.82 -3.75 7.77
N LEU A 6 12.08 -3.92 7.39
CA LEU A 6 12.45 -4.05 5.99
C LEU A 6 11.97 -5.41 5.45
N ARG A 7 11.19 -5.39 4.39
CA ARG A 7 10.51 -6.57 3.80
C ARG A 7 10.75 -6.68 2.30
N LEU A 8 12.03 -6.73 1.89
CA LEU A 8 12.39 -6.91 0.47
C LEU A 8 11.95 -8.27 -0.09
N ASP A 9 11.74 -9.26 0.78
CA ASP A 9 11.21 -10.58 0.45
C ASP A 9 9.81 -10.55 -0.19
N LEU A 10 9.06 -9.46 -0.01
CA LEU A 10 7.75 -9.29 -0.63
C LEU A 10 7.84 -9.03 -2.13
N LEU A 11 8.96 -8.47 -2.62
CA LEU A 11 9.12 -8.12 -4.04
C LEU A 11 9.14 -9.35 -4.97
N ASP A 12 9.47 -10.52 -4.43
CA ASP A 12 9.52 -11.78 -5.18
C ASP A 12 8.13 -12.45 -5.28
N LYS A 13 7.15 -12.00 -4.49
CA LYS A 13 5.81 -12.60 -4.44
C LYS A 13 4.92 -11.99 -5.53
N LYS A 14 4.38 -12.80 -6.45
CA LYS A 14 3.42 -12.29 -7.47
C LYS A 14 2.21 -11.60 -6.84
N VAL A 15 1.68 -12.17 -5.76
CA VAL A 15 0.52 -11.63 -5.02
C VAL A 15 0.82 -10.25 -4.42
N PHE A 16 2.08 -9.94 -4.07
CA PHE A 16 2.46 -8.61 -3.63
C PHE A 16 2.19 -7.56 -4.72
N TRP A 17 2.62 -7.82 -5.95
CA TRP A 17 2.41 -6.89 -7.06
C TRP A 17 0.95 -6.74 -7.43
N ALA A 18 0.18 -7.84 -7.41
CA ALA A 18 -1.26 -7.81 -7.58
C ALA A 18 -1.92 -6.91 -6.51
N CYS A 19 -1.58 -7.12 -5.23
CA CYS A 19 -2.08 -6.32 -4.12
C CYS A 19 -1.67 -4.85 -4.20
N TYR A 20 -0.42 -4.56 -4.58
CA TYR A 20 0.07 -3.20 -4.75
C TYR A 20 -0.70 -2.46 -5.85
N LEU A 21 -0.84 -3.06 -7.04
CA LEU A 21 -1.57 -2.46 -8.16
C LEU A 21 -3.06 -2.31 -7.84
N TRP A 22 -3.66 -3.30 -7.18
CA TRP A 22 -5.03 -3.26 -6.69
C TRP A 22 -5.29 -2.09 -5.73
N ASN A 23 -4.37 -1.86 -4.80
CA ASN A 23 -4.42 -0.69 -3.91
C ASN A 23 -4.20 0.63 -4.66
N LEU A 24 -3.50 0.60 -5.79
CA LEU A 24 -3.37 1.77 -6.64
C LEU A 24 -4.68 2.11 -7.38
N THR A 25 -5.41 1.11 -7.86
CA THR A 25 -6.64 1.27 -8.65
C THR A 25 -7.88 1.56 -7.81
N LYS A 26 -7.93 1.16 -6.54
CA LYS A 26 -9.03 1.47 -5.59
C LYS A 26 -9.09 2.95 -5.14
N GLY A 27 -8.83 3.89 -6.05
CA GLY A 27 -9.08 5.32 -5.84
C GLY A 27 -10.57 5.65 -5.68
N PRO A 28 -10.94 6.95 -5.56
CA PRO A 28 -12.33 7.39 -5.33
C PRO A 28 -13.33 6.98 -6.44
N ILE A 29 -12.85 6.42 -7.54
CA ILE A 29 -13.63 5.88 -8.65
C ILE A 29 -13.09 4.45 -8.91
N SER A 30 -13.49 3.46 -8.09
CA SER A 30 -13.14 2.07 -8.39
C SER A 30 -14.20 1.48 -9.33
N THR A 31 -13.89 1.43 -10.62
CA THR A 31 -14.70 0.79 -11.68
C THR A 31 -14.33 -0.67 -11.92
N ILE A 32 -13.38 -1.21 -11.16
CA ILE A 32 -12.92 -2.59 -11.32
C ILE A 32 -13.86 -3.49 -10.51
N ASP A 33 -14.67 -4.25 -11.25
CA ASP A 33 -15.53 -5.29 -10.68
C ASP A 33 -14.68 -6.41 -10.06
N ALA A 34 -15.14 -6.98 -8.94
CA ALA A 34 -14.49 -8.09 -8.25
C ALA A 34 -14.38 -9.35 -9.14
N ASP A 35 -15.22 -9.45 -10.17
CA ASP A 35 -15.14 -10.55 -11.14
C ASP A 35 -14.01 -10.37 -12.16
N SER A 36 -13.45 -9.16 -12.29
CA SER A 36 -12.38 -8.84 -13.25
C SER A 36 -10.96 -8.94 -12.66
N VAL A 37 -10.83 -9.11 -11.35
CA VAL A 37 -9.55 -9.06 -10.61
C VAL A 37 -8.58 -10.11 -11.07
N ASP A 38 -9.05 -11.35 -11.19
CA ASP A 38 -8.20 -12.48 -11.58
C ASP A 38 -7.64 -12.28 -12.99
N SER A 39 -8.47 -11.83 -13.92
CA SER A 39 -8.03 -11.55 -15.30
C SER A 39 -7.04 -10.39 -15.40
N LEU A 40 -7.14 -9.38 -14.53
CA LEU A 40 -6.29 -8.18 -14.58
C LEU A 40 -4.98 -8.34 -13.82
N PHE A 41 -4.98 -9.07 -12.71
CA PHE A 41 -3.86 -9.15 -11.77
C PHE A 41 -3.27 -10.56 -11.64
N GLY A 42 -3.92 -11.58 -12.20
CA GLY A 42 -3.49 -12.98 -12.14
C GLY A 42 -3.57 -13.59 -10.74
N CYS A 43 -4.39 -13.00 -9.86
CA CYS A 43 -4.68 -13.43 -8.50
C CYS A 43 -6.15 -13.11 -8.20
N THR A 44 -6.83 -13.95 -7.43
CA THR A 44 -8.21 -13.68 -7.01
C THR A 44 -8.27 -12.53 -6.01
N SER A 45 -9.45 -11.93 -5.83
CA SER A 45 -9.71 -10.92 -4.79
C SER A 45 -9.31 -11.44 -3.41
N ASP A 46 -9.66 -12.70 -3.11
CA ASP A 46 -9.46 -13.31 -1.80
C ASP A 46 -7.97 -13.52 -1.51
N GLN A 47 -7.18 -13.94 -2.51
CA GLN A 47 -5.73 -14.05 -2.39
C GLN A 47 -5.07 -12.70 -2.12
N ILE A 48 -5.55 -11.64 -2.77
CA ILE A 48 -5.05 -10.28 -2.58
C ILE A 48 -5.40 -9.76 -1.18
N GLU A 49 -6.62 -10.02 -0.71
CA GLU A 49 -7.09 -9.61 0.62
C GLU A 49 -6.38 -10.37 1.74
N GLU A 50 -6.25 -11.69 1.63
CA GLU A 50 -5.50 -12.51 2.59
C GLU A 50 -4.04 -12.05 2.67
N PHE A 51 -3.40 -11.84 1.53
CA PHE A 51 -2.03 -11.33 1.49
C PHE A 51 -1.92 -9.96 2.15
N TYR A 52 -2.87 -9.06 1.89
CA TYR A 52 -2.89 -7.74 2.50
C TYR A 52 -2.94 -7.83 4.03
N ILE A 53 -3.91 -8.58 4.57
CA ILE A 53 -4.11 -8.73 6.02
C ILE A 53 -2.90 -9.38 6.69
N THR A 54 -2.28 -10.38 6.05
CA THR A 54 -1.20 -11.17 6.65
C THR A 54 0.18 -10.55 6.54
N GLU A 55 0.47 -9.82 5.46
CA GLU A 55 1.83 -9.37 5.14
C GLU A 55 1.99 -7.85 5.19
N LEU A 56 0.90 -7.11 4.94
CA LEU A 56 0.92 -5.65 4.83
C LEU A 56 0.21 -4.95 5.99
N THR A 57 -0.47 -5.69 6.85
CA THR A 57 -1.14 -5.20 8.04
C THR A 57 -0.53 -5.88 9.26
N ASP A 58 0.29 -5.16 10.00
CA ASP A 58 0.82 -5.60 11.29
C ASP A 58 0.72 -4.45 12.28
N GLU A 59 0.00 -4.68 13.38
CA GLU A 59 -0.28 -3.67 14.40
C GLU A 59 0.94 -3.34 15.28
N GLN A 60 2.03 -4.11 15.19
CA GLN A 60 3.25 -3.92 15.97
C GLN A 60 4.39 -3.35 15.14
N GLU A 61 4.41 -3.63 13.83
CA GLU A 61 5.45 -3.19 12.92
C GLU A 61 4.92 -2.82 11.52
N TRP A 62 5.47 -1.78 10.92
CA TRP A 62 5.14 -1.39 9.55
C TRP A 62 6.09 -2.04 8.54
N PRO A 63 5.55 -2.77 7.55
CA PRO A 63 6.33 -3.25 6.43
C PRO A 63 6.89 -2.08 5.61
N VAL A 64 8.19 -2.14 5.35
CA VAL A 64 8.91 -1.13 4.57
C VAL A 64 9.68 -1.81 3.45
N ILE A 65 9.57 -1.25 2.25
CA ILE A 65 10.34 -1.65 1.07
C ILE A 65 11.25 -0.49 0.71
N ARG A 66 12.55 -0.75 0.53
CA ARG A 66 13.53 0.26 0.15
C ARG A 66 14.21 -0.11 -1.16
N ILE A 67 13.94 0.68 -2.20
CA ILE A 67 14.41 0.44 -3.56
C ILE A 67 15.49 1.48 -3.89
N PRO A 68 16.74 1.08 -4.19
CA PRO A 68 17.77 2.01 -4.62
C PRO A 68 17.44 2.57 -6.02
N LEU A 69 17.66 3.88 -6.20
CA LEU A 69 17.48 4.57 -7.47
C LEU A 69 18.85 4.83 -8.13
N HIS A 70 18.88 4.90 -9.45
CA HIS A 70 20.11 5.11 -10.23
C HIS A 70 20.79 6.48 -9.98
N THR A 71 20.04 7.43 -9.42
CA THR A 71 20.47 8.78 -9.04
C THR A 71 21.19 8.84 -7.68
N GLY A 72 21.36 7.70 -7.00
CA GLY A 72 21.97 7.63 -5.65
C GLY A 72 20.98 7.83 -4.50
N GLU A 73 19.70 8.01 -4.82
CA GLU A 73 18.60 8.09 -3.87
C GLU A 73 18.04 6.70 -3.54
N SER A 74 17.10 6.61 -2.60
CA SER A 74 16.30 5.42 -2.36
C SER A 74 14.82 5.78 -2.22
N LEU A 75 13.95 5.03 -2.89
CA LEU A 75 12.51 5.07 -2.64
C LEU A 75 12.18 4.13 -1.49
N GLU A 76 11.64 4.68 -0.41
CA GLU A 76 11.06 3.94 0.70
C GLU A 76 9.53 3.94 0.57
N ILE A 77 8.95 2.74 0.51
CA ILE A 77 7.50 2.50 0.51
C ILE A 77 7.16 1.87 1.86
N GLU A 78 6.41 2.58 2.68
CA GLU A 78 5.96 2.14 3.99
C GLU A 78 4.46 1.87 3.93
N TYR A 79 4.05 0.66 4.33
CA TYR A 79 2.65 0.26 4.44
C TYR A 79 2.20 0.50 5.88
N ALA A 80 1.70 1.71 6.16
CA ALA A 80 1.15 2.13 7.46
C ALA A 80 -0.34 1.74 7.56
N ASN A 81 -0.61 0.46 7.37
CA ASN A 81 -1.92 -0.10 7.09
C ASN A 81 -2.54 -0.79 8.30
N PHE A 82 -3.51 -0.15 8.95
CA PHE A 82 -4.43 -0.84 9.84
C PHE A 82 -5.56 -1.51 9.04
N PRO A 83 -6.21 -2.56 9.56
CA PRO A 83 -7.36 -3.19 8.90
C PRO A 83 -8.46 -2.18 8.51
N GLU A 84 -8.61 -1.10 9.29
CA GLU A 84 -9.62 -0.05 9.10
C GLU A 84 -9.10 1.22 8.40
N ASP A 85 -7.79 1.48 8.43
CA ASP A 85 -7.17 2.69 7.87
C ASP A 85 -5.91 2.37 7.06
N TYR A 86 -6.04 2.51 5.75
CA TYR A 86 -5.07 2.07 4.76
C TYR A 86 -4.23 3.29 4.34
N GLU A 87 -2.93 3.26 4.64
CA GLU A 87 -1.98 4.31 4.29
C GLU A 87 -0.72 3.72 3.65
N ILE A 88 -0.42 4.13 2.42
CA ILE A 88 0.85 3.84 1.77
C ILE A 88 1.65 5.15 1.70
N ASN A 89 2.80 5.13 2.34
CA ASN A 89 3.72 6.26 2.46
C ASN A 89 4.92 6.07 1.52
N TYR A 90 5.17 7.05 0.69
CA TYR A 90 6.28 7.10 -0.25
C TYR A 90 7.26 8.17 0.20
N LYS A 91 8.52 7.79 0.39
CA LYS A 91 9.61 8.68 0.80
C LYS A 91 10.76 8.53 -0.17
N VAL A 92 11.23 9.61 -0.77
CA VAL A 92 12.53 9.59 -1.47
C VAL A 92 13.58 10.04 -0.47
N LEU A 93 14.57 9.19 -0.26
CA LEU A 93 15.66 9.40 0.69
C LEU A 93 16.97 9.67 -0.07
N LEU A 94 17.72 10.65 0.38
CA LEU A 94 19.13 10.86 0.08
C LEU A 94 19.99 10.18 1.14
N ALA A 95 21.30 10.13 0.92
CA ALA A 95 22.25 9.59 1.89
C ALA A 95 22.21 10.34 3.24
N ASP A 96 21.82 11.62 3.23
CA ASP A 96 21.81 12.53 4.38
C ASP A 96 20.40 12.85 4.91
N GLY A 97 19.32 12.36 4.29
CA GLY A 97 17.98 12.58 4.80
C GLY A 97 16.82 12.41 3.83
N LEU A 98 15.64 12.86 4.24
CA LEU A 98 14.42 12.81 3.44
C LEU A 98 14.41 13.92 2.38
N LYS A 99 14.29 13.55 1.11
CA LYS A 99 14.15 14.49 -0.02
C LYS A 99 12.70 14.79 -0.36
N TYR A 100 11.83 13.78 -0.37
CA TYR A 100 10.44 13.93 -0.77
C TYR A 100 9.53 13.00 0.00
N TYR A 101 8.30 13.42 0.26
CA TYR A 101 7.28 12.62 0.93
C TYR A 101 5.93 12.77 0.23
N CYS A 102 5.30 11.63 -0.06
CA CYS A 102 3.93 11.55 -0.55
C CYS A 102 3.19 10.47 0.23
N ARG A 103 1.92 10.73 0.50
CA ARG A 103 1.04 9.82 1.24
C ARG A 103 -0.18 9.52 0.39
N LYS A 104 -0.51 8.23 0.27
CA LYS A 104 -1.78 7.76 -0.28
C LYS A 104 -2.62 7.17 0.85
N ARG A 105 -3.73 7.82 1.17
CA ARG A 105 -4.75 7.30 2.09
C ARG A 105 -5.94 6.77 1.32
N ARG A 106 -6.54 5.69 1.81
CA ARG A 106 -7.91 5.33 1.48
C ARG A 106 -8.84 6.18 2.34
N ARG A 107 -9.63 7.07 1.75
CA ARG A 107 -10.81 7.60 2.46
C ARG A 107 -11.80 6.45 2.58
N THR A 108 -11.93 5.85 3.75
CA THR A 108 -13.19 5.17 4.08
C THR A 108 -14.27 6.24 4.04
N LEU A 109 -15.35 6.00 3.28
CA LEU A 109 -16.57 6.83 3.30
C LEU A 109 -17.32 6.66 4.63
N ALA A 110 -16.61 6.70 5.76
CA ALA A 110 -17.23 6.81 7.06
C ALA A 110 -17.46 8.30 7.33
N THR A 111 -18.73 8.73 7.22
CA THR A 111 -19.25 10.06 7.61
C THR A 111 -18.75 11.26 6.79
N ALA A 112 -19.08 11.30 5.51
CA ALA A 112 -19.55 12.56 4.95
C ALA A 112 -21.05 12.65 5.23
N SER A 113 -21.43 13.06 6.44
CA SER A 113 -22.77 13.60 6.66
C SER A 113 -22.87 14.82 5.76
N ILE A 114 -23.54 14.67 4.63
CA ILE A 114 -24.01 15.82 3.84
C ILE A 114 -25.02 16.50 4.76
N PRO A 115 -24.79 17.75 5.24
CA PRO A 115 -25.89 18.49 5.81
C PRO A 115 -26.90 18.69 4.69
N MET A 116 -28.05 18.04 4.80
CA MET A 116 -29.21 18.40 3.99
C MET A 116 -29.77 19.68 4.59
N ASP A 117 -29.39 20.81 4.00
CA ASP A 117 -30.23 22.01 3.98
C ASP A 117 -31.12 21.95 2.72
#